data_AF-A0A5N9DLU5-F1
#
_entry.id   AF-A0A5N9DLU5-F1
#
_cell.length_a   1.000
_cell.length_b   1.000
_cell.length_c   1.000
_cell.angle_alpha   90.00
_cell.angle_beta   90.00
_cell.angle_gamma   90.00
#
_symmetry.space_group_name_H-M   'P 1'
#
loop_
_entity.id
_entity.type
_entity.pdbx_description
1 polymer ?
#
loop_
_entity_poly.entity_id
_entity_poly.type
_entity_poly.pdbx_seq_one_letter_code
_entity_poly.pdbx_strand_id
1 'polypeptide(L)'
;MAHTILTMKLPSWDRIYFFAFMATVFAGVSYVSMLVLPLVQLDDPESPEVVTVTLLADGQTHLLLLCLLPAVLSVSALLATPRHHQPDRASKVNIWISTILVYVFIILFIFVSGILFLPTAIMLTAAGVGSHVRRREAYSTVKASAGDFSGHGDGKKRRKRR
;
A
#
# COMPACT_ATOMS: atom_id res chain seq x y z
N MET A 1 -34.15 11.79 -30.55
CA MET A 1 -34.09 11.64 -29.08
C MET A 1 -32.68 11.22 -28.71
N ALA A 2 -31.89 12.13 -28.16
CA ALA A 2 -30.50 11.86 -27.78
C ALA A 2 -30.47 11.24 -26.38
N HIS A 3 -30.00 10.00 -26.28
CA HIS A 3 -29.74 9.36 -24.99
C HIS A 3 -28.48 9.99 -24.38
N THR A 4 -28.67 10.90 -23.43
CA THR A 4 -27.60 11.43 -22.59
C THR A 4 -27.21 10.36 -21.57
N ILE A 5 -26.22 9.53 -21.89
CA ILE A 5 -25.62 8.61 -20.92
C ILE A 5 -24.84 9.46 -19.92
N LEU A 6 -25.44 9.71 -18.75
CA LEU A 6 -24.76 10.21 -17.56
C LEU A 6 -23.73 9.15 -17.13
N THR A 7 -22.54 9.21 -17.72
CA THR A 7 -21.38 8.49 -17.22
C THR A 7 -20.99 9.13 -15.89
N MET A 8 -21.50 8.59 -14.78
CA MET A 8 -20.96 8.86 -13.46
C MET A 8 -19.48 8.51 -13.49
N LYS A 9 -18.61 9.53 -13.58
CA LYS A 9 -17.16 9.38 -13.39
C LYS A 9 -16.94 8.99 -11.93
N LEU A 10 -16.91 7.69 -11.65
CA LEU A 10 -16.38 7.18 -10.40
C LEU A 10 -14.97 7.77 -10.22
N PRO A 11 -14.68 8.39 -9.06
CA PRO A 11 -13.38 8.99 -8.82
C PRO A 11 -12.32 7.88 -8.89
N SER A 12 -11.46 7.94 -9.90
CA SER A 12 -10.36 6.99 -10.06
C SER A 12 -9.36 7.21 -8.92
N TRP A 13 -9.30 6.27 -7.96
CA TRP A 13 -8.33 6.30 -6.89
C TRP A 13 -6.91 6.26 -7.46
N ASP A 14 -5.98 6.96 -6.81
CA ASP A 14 -4.56 6.77 -7.11
C ASP A 14 -4.17 5.31 -6.83
N ARG A 15 -3.33 4.72 -7.70
CA ARG A 15 -2.84 3.34 -7.54
C ARG A 15 -2.13 3.17 -6.20
N ILE A 16 -1.40 4.19 -5.76
CA ILE A 16 -0.71 4.19 -4.45
C ILE A 16 -1.72 4.08 -3.31
N TYR A 17 -2.81 4.85 -3.38
CA TYR A 17 -3.90 4.81 -2.40
C TYR A 17 -4.60 3.45 -2.42
N PHE A 18 -4.86 2.90 -3.61
CA PHE A 18 -5.44 1.56 -3.76
C PHE A 18 -4.56 0.49 -3.10
N PHE A 19 -3.24 0.51 -3.33
CA PHE A 19 -2.32 -0.43 -2.70
C PHE A 19 -2.27 -0.28 -1.18
N ALA A 20 -2.21 0.95 -0.67
CA ALA A 20 -2.27 1.20 0.77
C ALA A 20 -3.60 0.70 1.37
N PHE A 21 -4.72 0.92 0.68
CA PHE A 21 -6.04 0.46 1.11
C PHE A 21 -6.13 -1.06 1.15
N MET A 22 -5.68 -1.74 0.08
CA MET A 22 -5.65 -3.20 0.04
C MET A 22 -4.74 -3.78 1.12
N ALA A 23 -3.60 -3.11 1.43
CA ALA A 23 -2.75 -3.51 2.54
C ALA A 23 -3.51 -3.45 3.88
N THR A 24 -4.29 -2.40 4.12
CA THR A 24 -5.13 -2.28 5.32
C THR A 24 -6.18 -3.38 5.39
N VAL A 25 -6.85 -3.69 4.26
CA VAL A 25 -7.82 -4.78 4.19
C VAL A 25 -7.17 -6.12 4.52
N PHE A 26 -6.03 -6.44 3.90
CA PHE A 26 -5.31 -7.68 4.21
C PHE A 26 -4.86 -7.72 5.67
N ALA A 27 -4.34 -6.63 6.22
CA ALA A 27 -3.93 -6.60 7.63
C ALA A 27 -5.12 -6.86 8.57
N GLY A 28 -6.28 -6.26 8.28
CA GLY A 28 -7.51 -6.49 9.04
C GLY A 28 -8.00 -7.93 8.93
N VAL A 29 -8.05 -8.49 7.71
CA VAL A 29 -8.45 -9.89 7.49
C VAL A 29 -7.50 -10.83 8.21
N SER A 30 -6.19 -10.61 8.13
CA SER A 30 -5.18 -11.44 8.82
C SER A 30 -5.33 -11.37 10.33
N TYR A 31 -5.57 -10.17 10.88
CA TYR A 31 -5.84 -10.00 12.32
C TYR A 31 -7.11 -10.73 12.76
N VAL A 32 -8.22 -10.59 12.02
CA VAL A 32 -9.46 -11.30 12.33
C VAL A 32 -9.28 -12.81 12.19
N SER A 33 -8.53 -13.25 11.18
CA SER A 33 -8.24 -14.68 10.95
C SER A 33 -7.51 -15.30 12.13
N MET A 34 -6.61 -14.57 12.80
CA MET A 34 -5.93 -15.05 14.01
C MET A 34 -6.87 -15.29 15.20
N LEU A 35 -7.99 -14.57 15.26
CA LEU A 35 -8.96 -14.73 16.34
C LEU A 35 -9.85 -15.97 16.13
N VAL A 36 -10.06 -16.35 14.86
CA VAL A 36 -10.99 -17.42 14.46
C VAL A 36 -10.25 -18.74 14.18
N LEU A 37 -9.07 -18.68 13.57
CA LEU A 37 -8.29 -19.85 13.20
C LEU A 37 -7.40 -20.29 14.36
N PRO A 38 -7.44 -21.58 14.75
CA PRO A 38 -6.54 -22.12 15.76
C PRO A 38 -5.14 -22.28 15.15
N LEU A 39 -4.35 -21.21 15.20
CA LEU A 39 -2.99 -21.14 14.63
C LEU A 39 -1.90 -21.57 15.62
N VAL A 40 -2.23 -21.83 16.89
CA VAL A 40 -1.27 -22.26 17.93
C VAL A 40 -1.49 -23.73 18.23
N GLN A 41 -0.44 -24.54 18.04
CA GLN A 41 -0.37 -25.91 18.54
C GLN A 41 0.19 -25.84 19.96
N LEU A 42 -0.58 -26.30 20.95
CA LEU A 42 -0.04 -26.59 22.27
C LEU A 42 0.49 -28.02 22.23
N ASP A 43 1.81 -28.16 22.30
CA ASP A 43 2.44 -29.44 22.63
C ASP A 43 2.41 -29.60 24.14
N ASP A 44 1.46 -30.37 24.65
CA ASP A 44 1.41 -30.77 26.06
C ASP A 44 2.36 -31.96 26.27
N PRO A 45 3.46 -31.84 27.03
CA PRO A 45 4.45 -32.92 27.16
C PRO A 45 3.90 -34.16 27.89
N GLU A 46 2.72 -34.09 28.52
CA GLU A 46 2.07 -35.22 29.21
C GLU A 46 0.93 -35.89 28.43
N SER A 47 0.50 -35.34 27.29
CA SER A 47 -0.61 -35.88 26.49
C SER A 47 -0.27 -35.91 25.00
N PRO A 48 -0.43 -37.04 24.29
CA PRO A 48 -0.16 -37.14 22.85
C PRO A 48 -1.22 -36.45 21.96
N GLU A 49 -2.14 -35.68 22.56
CA GLU A 49 -3.19 -34.96 21.84
C GLU A 49 -2.72 -33.54 21.47
N VAL A 50 -2.45 -33.34 20.18
CA VAL A 50 -2.16 -32.01 19.62
C VAL A 50 -3.45 -31.19 19.64
N VAL A 51 -3.64 -30.38 20.68
CA VAL A 51 -4.79 -29.48 20.79
C VAL A 51 -4.43 -28.17 20.08
N THR A 52 -5.11 -27.90 18.97
CA THR A 52 -5.00 -26.63 18.26
C THR A 52 -5.93 -25.61 18.91
N VAL A 53 -5.36 -24.54 19.44
CA VAL A 53 -6.12 -23.48 20.14
C VAL A 53 -5.95 -22.15 19.41
N THR A 54 -6.98 -21.31 19.50
CA THR A 54 -6.90 -19.94 18.99
C THR A 54 -6.04 -19.10 19.94
N LEU A 55 -5.34 -18.09 19.40
CA LEU A 55 -4.53 -17.14 20.21
C LEU A 55 -5.36 -16.43 21.30
N LEU A 56 -6.69 -16.34 21.09
CA LEU A 56 -7.62 -15.79 22.06
C LEU A 56 -7.87 -16.75 23.24
N ALA A 57 -7.95 -18.04 22.97
CA ALA A 57 -8.15 -19.08 23.98
C ALA A 57 -6.87 -19.41 24.75
N ASP A 58 -5.69 -19.20 24.14
CA ASP A 58 -4.38 -19.30 24.80
C ASP A 58 -4.12 -18.16 25.81
N GLY A 59 -4.96 -17.12 25.84
CA GLY A 59 -4.88 -16.04 26.83
C GLY A 59 -3.68 -15.08 26.68
N GLN A 60 -2.85 -15.24 25.64
CA GLN A 60 -1.71 -14.36 25.33
C GLN A 60 -2.15 -13.03 24.70
N THR A 61 -2.78 -12.18 25.51
CA THR A 61 -3.25 -10.84 25.14
C THR A 61 -2.13 -9.92 24.62
N HIS A 62 -0.89 -10.09 25.09
CA HIS A 62 0.27 -9.34 24.60
C HIS A 62 0.60 -9.64 23.14
N LEU A 63 0.52 -10.91 22.72
CA LEU A 63 0.74 -11.30 21.31
C LEU A 63 -0.40 -10.78 20.43
N LEU A 64 -1.64 -10.81 20.90
CA LEU A 64 -2.77 -10.20 20.19
C LEU A 64 -2.60 -8.70 19.99
N LEU A 65 -2.16 -7.98 21.03
CA LEU A 65 -1.84 -6.56 20.92
C LEU A 65 -0.70 -6.30 19.93
N LEU A 66 0.33 -7.14 19.96
CA LEU A 66 1.45 -7.00 19.03
C LEU A 66 1.03 -7.26 17.57
N CYS A 67 0.11 -8.21 17.35
CA CYS A 67 -0.46 -8.51 16.03
C CYS A 67 -1.37 -7.40 15.50
N LEU A 68 -1.77 -6.44 16.33
CA LEU A 68 -2.45 -5.22 15.90
C LEU A 68 -1.49 -4.26 15.17
N LEU A 69 -0.18 -4.40 15.39
CA LEU A 69 0.83 -3.46 14.91
C LEU A 69 0.87 -3.35 13.37
N PRO A 70 0.85 -4.44 12.57
CA PRO A 70 0.73 -4.35 11.12
C PRO A 70 -0.56 -3.65 10.65
N ALA A 71 -1.67 -3.83 11.37
CA ALA A 71 -2.93 -3.15 11.06
C ALA A 71 -2.79 -1.64 11.31
N VAL A 72 -2.26 -1.23 12.47
CA VAL A 72 -2.03 0.19 12.79
C VAL A 72 -1.08 0.86 11.79
N LEU A 73 0.01 0.17 11.41
CA LEU A 73 0.96 0.68 10.42
C LEU A 73 0.36 0.80 9.02
N SER A 74 -0.46 -0.16 8.59
CA SER A 74 -1.13 -0.07 7.29
C SER A 74 -2.17 1.06 7.28
N VAL A 75 -2.91 1.27 8.39
CA VAL A 75 -3.82 2.41 8.53
C VAL A 75 -3.05 3.74 8.52
N SER A 76 -1.93 3.85 9.22
CA SER A 76 -1.13 5.07 9.23
C SER A 76 -0.59 5.38 7.83
N ALA A 77 -0.12 4.37 7.08
CA ALA A 77 0.30 4.51 5.70
C ALA A 77 -0.85 4.94 4.77
N LEU A 78 -2.04 4.39 4.97
CA LEU A 78 -3.24 4.76 4.23
C LEU A 78 -3.64 6.22 4.49
N LEU A 79 -3.65 6.66 5.76
CA LEU A 79 -3.98 8.03 6.14
C LEU A 79 -2.95 9.04 5.63
N ALA A 80 -1.67 8.66 5.60
CA ALA A 80 -0.62 9.49 5.01
C ALA A 80 -0.72 9.57 3.48
N THR A 81 -1.41 8.64 2.81
CA THR A 81 -1.50 8.60 1.35
C THR A 81 -2.70 9.41 0.87
N PRO A 82 -2.49 10.49 0.09
CA PRO A 82 -3.61 11.25 -0.48
C PRO A 82 -4.39 10.42 -1.51
N ARG A 83 -5.72 10.56 -1.52
CA ARG A 83 -6.64 9.81 -2.41
C ARG A 83 -6.46 10.11 -3.90
N HIS A 84 -6.10 11.36 -4.23
CA HIS A 84 -6.16 11.88 -5.61
C HIS A 84 -4.89 12.61 -6.07
N HIS A 85 -3.89 12.78 -5.20
CA HIS A 85 -2.65 13.53 -5.49
C HIS A 85 -1.43 12.65 -5.22
N GLN A 86 -0.25 13.08 -5.68
CA GLN A 86 0.98 12.37 -5.34
C GLN A 86 1.31 12.56 -3.85
N PRO A 87 1.86 11.53 -3.17
CA PRO A 87 2.28 11.64 -1.79
C PRO A 87 3.43 12.63 -1.62
N ASP A 88 3.33 13.48 -0.60
CA ASP A 88 4.39 14.39 -0.17
C ASP A 88 5.60 13.63 0.37
N ARG A 89 6.75 14.31 0.56
CA ARG A 89 7.97 13.67 1.09
C ARG A 89 7.71 12.95 2.43
N ALA A 90 6.95 13.57 3.33
CA ALA A 90 6.59 12.98 4.62
C ALA A 90 5.76 11.70 4.45
N SER A 91 4.77 11.71 3.56
CA SER A 91 3.95 10.54 3.25
C SER A 91 4.77 9.39 2.68
N LYS A 92 5.71 9.67 1.77
CA LYS A 92 6.61 8.65 1.20
C LYS A 92 7.46 7.98 2.28
N VAL A 93 8.00 8.79 3.20
CA VAL A 93 8.78 8.29 4.34
C VAL A 93 7.90 7.44 5.25
N ASN A 94 6.67 7.87 5.55
CA ASN A 94 5.75 7.10 6.39
C ASN A 94 5.38 5.74 5.76
N ILE A 95 5.08 5.71 4.46
CA ILE A 95 4.81 4.45 3.73
C ILE A 95 6.02 3.53 3.85
N TRP A 96 7.24 4.01 3.60
CA TRP A 96 8.46 3.21 3.69
C TRP A 96 8.75 2.69 5.10
N ILE A 97 8.65 3.54 6.12
CA ILE A 97 8.84 3.16 7.51
C ILE A 97 7.81 2.08 7.88
N SER A 98 6.55 2.25 7.48
CA SER A 98 5.49 1.27 7.73
C SER A 98 5.80 -0.06 7.03
N THR A 99 6.26 -0.03 5.78
CA THR A 99 6.68 -1.23 5.04
C THR A 99 7.81 -1.96 5.76
N ILE A 100 8.87 -1.26 6.18
CA ILE A 100 10.02 -1.85 6.88
C ILE A 100 9.57 -2.48 8.20
N LEU A 101 8.78 -1.77 8.99
CA LEU A 101 8.29 -2.26 10.28
C LEU A 101 7.39 -3.49 10.13
N VAL A 102 6.54 -3.53 9.09
CA VAL A 102 5.74 -4.72 8.78
C VAL A 102 6.63 -5.91 8.40
N TYR A 103 7.70 -5.71 7.61
CA TYR A 103 8.65 -6.79 7.33
C TYR A 103 9.37 -7.29 8.57
N VAL A 104 9.83 -6.37 9.43
CA VAL A 104 10.46 -6.74 10.72
C VAL A 104 9.49 -7.56 11.57
N PHE A 105 8.23 -7.14 11.66
CA PHE A 105 7.19 -7.91 12.34
C PHE A 105 7.04 -9.32 11.74
N ILE A 106 6.93 -9.43 10.41
CA ILE A 106 6.78 -10.75 9.75
C ILE A 106 7.95 -11.66 10.09
N ILE A 107 9.18 -11.15 10.04
CA ILE A 107 10.39 -11.95 10.33
C ILE A 107 10.39 -12.41 11.79
N LEU A 108 10.06 -11.53 12.75
CA LEU A 108 10.04 -11.87 14.17
C LEU A 108 8.94 -12.86 14.53
N PHE A 109 7.80 -12.81 13.84
CA PHE A 109 6.61 -13.62 14.16
C PHE A 109 6.35 -14.74 13.16
N ILE A 110 7.30 -15.07 12.28
CA ILE A 110 7.06 -15.97 11.14
C ILE A 110 6.56 -17.36 11.56
N PHE A 111 7.02 -17.88 12.70
CA PHE A 111 6.66 -19.19 13.22
C PHE A 111 5.29 -19.26 13.88
N VAL A 112 4.74 -18.11 14.27
CA VAL A 112 3.43 -18.05 14.93
C VAL A 112 2.38 -17.62 13.92
N SER A 113 2.62 -16.49 13.25
CA SER A 113 1.55 -15.80 12.56
C SER A 113 1.97 -14.74 11.54
N GLY A 114 3.26 -14.41 11.48
CA GLY A 114 3.81 -13.40 10.58
C GLY A 114 3.49 -13.69 9.11
N ILE A 115 3.37 -14.97 8.72
CA ILE A 115 3.05 -15.34 7.34
C ILE A 115 1.69 -14.79 6.86
N LEU A 116 0.73 -14.61 7.77
CA LEU A 116 -0.59 -14.07 7.43
C LEU A 116 -0.51 -12.62 6.97
N PHE A 117 0.52 -11.86 7.37
CA PHE A 117 0.69 -10.46 6.99
C PHE A 117 1.54 -10.27 5.73
N LEU A 118 1.98 -11.35 5.08
CA LEU A 118 2.76 -11.27 3.84
C LEU A 118 2.03 -10.52 2.71
N PRO A 119 0.73 -10.74 2.44
CA PRO A 119 0.00 -9.96 1.44
C PRO A 119 -0.01 -8.45 1.75
N THR A 120 -0.11 -8.08 3.03
CA THR A 120 -0.03 -6.69 3.50
C THR A 120 1.31 -6.07 3.14
N ALA A 121 2.42 -6.77 3.42
CA ALA A 121 3.77 -6.29 3.11
C ALA A 121 3.98 -6.09 1.61
N ILE A 122 3.48 -7.01 0.78
CA ILE A 122 3.57 -6.91 -0.68
C ILE A 122 2.83 -5.66 -1.18
N MET A 123 1.62 -5.40 -0.68
CA MET A 123 0.84 -4.23 -1.06
C MET A 123 1.48 -2.91 -0.60
N LEU A 124 1.98 -2.85 0.64
CA LEU A 124 2.74 -1.69 1.14
C LEU A 124 4.02 -1.45 0.34
N THR A 125 4.69 -2.51 -0.11
CA THR A 125 5.87 -2.41 -0.99
C THR A 125 5.49 -1.84 -2.34
N ALA A 126 4.39 -2.30 -2.95
CA ALA A 126 3.88 -1.73 -4.19
C ALA A 126 3.52 -0.24 -4.05
N ALA A 127 2.92 0.15 -2.92
CA ALA A 127 2.66 1.55 -2.60
C ALA A 127 3.97 2.36 -2.43
N GLY A 128 4.94 1.82 -1.71
CA GLY A 128 6.24 2.44 -1.46
C GLY A 128 7.02 2.68 -2.75
N VAL A 129 7.17 1.65 -3.59
CA VAL A 129 7.84 1.74 -4.90
C VAL A 129 7.06 2.67 -5.83
N GLY A 130 5.72 2.55 -5.88
CA GLY A 130 4.85 3.41 -6.67
C GLY A 130 4.95 4.89 -6.30
N SER A 131 5.24 5.20 -5.03
CA SER A 131 5.44 6.57 -4.54
C SER A 131 6.75 7.23 -5.02
N HIS A 132 7.74 6.43 -5.42
CA HIS A 132 9.05 6.89 -5.89
C HIS A 132 9.13 7.04 -7.40
N VAL A 133 8.30 6.33 -8.15
CA VAL A 133 8.18 6.55 -9.59
C VAL A 133 7.54 7.92 -9.82
N ARG A 134 8.39 8.92 -10.11
CA ARG A 134 7.97 10.24 -10.54
C ARG A 134 7.06 10.04 -11.74
N ARG A 135 5.76 10.35 -11.62
CA ARG A 135 4.86 10.32 -12.77
C ARG A 135 5.48 11.24 -13.82
N ARG A 136 6.04 10.67 -14.90
CA ARG A 136 6.13 11.39 -16.16
C ARG A 136 4.67 11.67 -16.48
N GLU A 137 4.27 12.91 -16.25
CA GLU A 137 2.99 13.41 -16.68
C GLU A 137 2.79 12.95 -18.12
N ALA A 138 1.82 12.07 -18.35
CA ALA A 138 1.27 11.84 -19.68
C ALA A 138 0.45 13.08 -20.13
N TYR A 139 0.97 14.28 -19.84
CA TYR A 139 0.52 15.55 -20.36
C TYR A 139 1.25 15.93 -21.65
N SER A 140 2.21 15.13 -22.11
CA SER A 140 2.91 15.37 -23.38
C SER A 140 2.20 14.81 -24.62
N THR A 141 1.25 13.88 -24.50
CA THR A 141 0.55 13.33 -25.68
C THR A 141 -0.78 14.00 -25.99
N VAL A 142 -1.43 14.68 -25.03
CA VAL A 142 -2.68 15.42 -25.30
C VAL A 142 -2.42 16.85 -25.81
N LYS A 143 -1.27 17.45 -25.47
CA LYS A 143 -0.92 18.81 -25.96
C LYS A 143 -0.10 18.83 -27.25
N ALA A 144 0.43 17.68 -27.69
CA ALA A 144 1.21 17.58 -28.94
C ALA A 144 0.35 17.31 -30.19
N SER A 145 -0.95 17.06 -30.05
CA SER A 145 -1.87 16.85 -31.18
C SER A 145 -2.73 18.07 -31.54
N ALA A 146 -2.52 19.21 -30.86
CA ALA A 146 -3.24 20.45 -31.11
C ALA A 146 -2.24 21.61 -31.17
N GLY A 147 -1.52 21.70 -32.28
CA GLY A 147 -0.49 22.70 -32.52
C GLY A 147 0.02 22.55 -33.94
N ASP A 148 -0.72 23.16 -34.85
CA ASP A 148 -0.60 23.12 -36.31
C ASP A 148 0.83 23.13 -36.89
N PHE A 149 0.92 22.42 -38.00
CA PHE A 149 1.83 22.70 -39.10
C PHE A 149 1.89 24.21 -39.41
N SER A 150 3.04 24.84 -39.20
CA SER A 150 3.47 25.95 -40.05
C SER A 150 4.99 26.08 -40.01
N GLY A 151 5.63 25.76 -41.13
CA GLY A 151 7.06 25.92 -41.33
C GLY A 151 7.47 27.37 -41.56
N HIS A 152 8.59 27.75 -40.95
CA HIS A 152 9.57 28.74 -41.40
C HIS A 152 10.76 28.56 -40.44
N GLY A 153 11.96 28.18 -40.86
CA GLY A 153 12.68 28.84 -41.93
C GLY A 153 13.28 30.13 -41.36
N ASP A 154 14.58 30.10 -41.08
CA ASP A 154 15.53 31.22 -41.18
C ASP A 154 16.15 31.80 -39.88
N GLY A 155 17.45 32.10 -39.99
CA GLY A 155 18.06 33.23 -39.28
C GLY A 155 18.97 32.98 -38.08
N LYS A 156 20.23 32.58 -38.34
CA LYS A 156 21.40 32.99 -37.52
C LYS A 156 21.32 34.50 -37.21
N LYS A 157 21.32 34.92 -35.94
CA LYS A 157 21.82 36.25 -35.56
C LYS A 157 22.65 36.23 -34.27
N ARG A 158 23.96 36.16 -34.51
CA ARG A 158 25.07 36.61 -33.66
C ARG A 158 24.90 38.09 -33.32
N ARG A 159 24.93 38.49 -32.04
CA ARG A 159 25.43 39.83 -31.65
C ARG A 159 25.89 39.90 -30.20
N LYS A 160 27.18 40.24 -30.04
CA LYS A 160 27.88 40.70 -28.83
C LYS A 160 27.38 42.09 -28.42
N ARG A 161 27.26 42.35 -27.10
CA ARG A 161 27.69 43.57 -26.37
C ARG A 161 27.16 43.55 -24.93
N ARG A 162 28.03 43.36 -23.94
CA ARG A 162 28.62 44.44 -23.15
C ARG A 162 29.90 43.93 -22.50
#